data_AF-A0A1V6ISM1-F1
#
_entry.id   AF-A0A1V6ISM1-F1
#
_cell.length_a   1.000
_cell.length_b   1.000
_cell.length_c   1.000
_cell.angle_alpha   90.00
_cell.angle_beta   90.00
_cell.angle_gamma   90.00
#
_symmetry.space_group_name_H-M   'P 1'
#
loop_
_entity.id
_entity.type
_entity.pdbx_description
1 polymer ?
#
loop_
_entity_poly.entity_id
_entity_poly.type
_entity_poly.pdbx_seq_one_letter_code
_entity_poly.pdbx_strand_id
1 'polypeptide(L)'
;MDGRNLVDLPAGFNHFRTVQVANVFENAQGFVIFSHFKGHMVSLFGGAIKNMSMGFASRAQKQRMHSDYHPVLNKKKCTRCGVCAEICPTGAATIATSDYPTYDLKKCIGCAQCIAMCPEMALQIFWNSDMTVFQEKLVETAAAVWKIIKDKTIVINSLLNITVECDCLPGKNPVIHEDMGFIGGYHPVPVDAESLKMTGADIFEKVHPGIPWQRQFTYAREIGFSPARNITGF
;
A
#
# COMPACT_ATOMS: atom_id res chain seq x y z
N MET A 1 6.27 8.45 18.57
CA MET A 1 5.69 9.08 17.37
C MET A 1 4.18 8.98 17.48
N ASP A 2 3.45 10.09 17.47
CA ASP A 2 1.99 10.15 17.67
C ASP A 2 1.18 9.91 16.37
N GLY A 3 1.86 9.52 15.29
CA GLY A 3 1.26 9.29 13.97
C GLY A 3 0.82 10.58 13.25
N ARG A 4 1.15 11.76 13.78
CA ARG A 4 0.76 13.06 13.22
C ARG A 4 1.88 13.74 12.44
N ASN A 5 3.15 13.39 12.72
CA ASN A 5 4.29 13.87 11.94
C ASN A 5 4.38 13.12 10.60
N LEU A 6 3.84 13.72 9.55
CA LEU A 6 3.72 13.16 8.20
C LEU A 6 4.50 14.00 7.20
N VAL A 7 5.01 13.36 6.16
CA VAL A 7 5.66 14.00 5.01
C VAL A 7 5.13 13.41 3.71
N ASP A 8 4.95 14.26 2.70
CA ASP A 8 4.60 13.85 1.34
C ASP A 8 5.88 13.67 0.51
N LEU A 9 6.21 12.43 0.20
CA LEU A 9 7.36 12.11 -0.63
C LEU A 9 7.01 12.27 -2.12
N PRO A 10 7.81 13.00 -2.91
CA PRO A 10 7.69 12.98 -4.36
C PRO A 10 7.95 11.56 -4.89
N ALA A 11 6.92 10.96 -5.50
CA ALA A 11 6.98 9.59 -5.98
C ALA A 11 7.17 9.56 -7.50
N GLY A 12 6.33 10.32 -8.22
CA GLY A 12 6.41 10.48 -9.68
C GLY A 12 5.99 9.25 -10.49
N PHE A 13 5.24 8.32 -9.88
CA PHE A 13 4.79 7.09 -10.52
C PHE A 13 3.39 7.24 -11.14
N ASN A 14 2.83 6.14 -11.65
CA ASN A 14 1.60 6.13 -12.44
C ASN A 14 0.37 6.44 -11.57
N HIS A 15 0.25 5.79 -10.41
CA HIS A 15 -0.88 5.95 -9.49
C HIS A 15 -0.64 7.08 -8.50
N PHE A 16 0.60 7.26 -8.05
CA PHE A 16 0.97 8.23 -7.03
C PHE A 16 2.02 9.22 -7.54
N ARG A 17 1.59 10.47 -7.69
CA ARG A 17 2.50 11.61 -7.81
C ARG A 17 3.25 11.86 -6.51
N THR A 18 2.56 11.73 -5.38
CA THR A 18 3.12 11.80 -4.02
C THR A 18 2.62 10.66 -3.15
N VAL A 19 3.45 10.23 -2.20
CA VAL A 19 3.15 9.18 -1.22
C VAL A 19 3.31 9.76 0.18
N GLN A 20 2.25 9.71 0.98
CA GLN A 20 2.27 10.28 2.33
C GLN A 20 2.70 9.24 3.37
N VAL A 21 3.74 9.54 4.14
CA VAL A 21 4.34 8.60 5.11
C VAL A 21 4.67 9.28 6.43
N ALA A 22 4.94 8.50 7.46
CA ALA A 22 5.48 9.02 8.72
C ALA A 22 6.88 9.62 8.51
N ASN A 23 7.13 10.82 9.04
CA ASN A 23 8.44 11.48 8.96
C ASN A 23 9.43 10.93 10.02
N VAL A 24 9.81 9.66 9.85
CA VAL A 24 10.83 8.98 10.67
C VAL A 24 12.25 9.19 10.12
N PHE A 25 12.36 9.64 8.87
CA PHE A 25 13.63 9.67 8.13
C PHE A 25 14.66 10.62 8.73
N GLU A 26 14.23 11.77 9.27
CA GLU A 26 15.10 12.79 9.85
C GLU A 26 15.84 12.31 11.10
N ASN A 27 15.20 11.43 11.87
CA ASN A 27 15.70 11.03 13.19
C ASN A 27 16.34 9.62 13.19
N ALA A 28 16.24 8.89 12.07
CA ALA A 28 16.75 7.53 11.96
C ALA A 28 18.13 7.47 11.28
N GLN A 29 19.12 6.89 11.98
CA GLN A 29 20.47 6.68 11.45
C GLN A 29 20.57 5.45 10.53
N GLY A 30 19.60 4.54 10.60
CA GLY A 30 19.51 3.35 9.76
C GLY A 30 18.15 2.66 9.93
N PHE A 31 17.88 1.67 9.10
CA PHE A 31 16.62 0.93 9.09
C PHE A 31 16.85 -0.57 9.03
N VAL A 32 16.01 -1.30 9.77
CA VAL A 32 15.87 -2.76 9.67
C VAL A 32 14.44 -3.03 9.25
N ILE A 33 14.26 -3.47 8.00
CA ILE A 33 12.95 -3.90 7.52
C ILE A 33 12.80 -5.37 7.90
N PHE A 34 12.14 -5.61 9.03
CA PHE A 34 11.86 -6.95 9.51
C PHE A 34 10.41 -7.32 9.21
N SER A 35 10.21 -8.32 8.36
CA SER A 35 8.90 -8.70 7.86
C SER A 35 8.61 -10.16 8.15
N HIS A 36 7.35 -10.47 8.39
CA HIS A 36 6.87 -11.83 8.44
C HIS A 36 6.36 -12.21 7.05
N PHE A 37 6.97 -13.21 6.42
CA PHE A 37 6.59 -13.70 5.09
C PHE A 37 5.46 -14.73 5.20
N LYS A 38 4.29 -14.39 4.65
CA LYS A 38 3.04 -15.16 4.84
C LYS A 38 2.00 -14.80 3.78
N GLY A 39 0.86 -15.50 3.77
CA GLY A 39 -0.20 -15.27 2.79
C GLY A 39 -0.91 -13.93 2.93
N HIS A 40 -1.56 -13.49 1.85
CA HIS A 40 -2.33 -12.24 1.78
C HIS A 40 -3.41 -12.31 0.70
N MET A 41 -4.66 -12.07 1.08
CA MET A 41 -5.86 -12.16 0.23
C MET A 41 -5.90 -11.30 -1.05
N VAL A 42 -5.03 -10.30 -1.23
CA VAL A 42 -5.00 -9.46 -2.46
C VAL A 42 -3.64 -9.35 -3.16
N SER A 43 -2.57 -9.81 -2.52
CA SER A 43 -1.20 -9.75 -3.05
C SER A 43 -0.50 -11.11 -3.02
N LEU A 44 -1.25 -12.18 -2.72
CA LEU A 44 -0.84 -13.56 -2.51
C LEU A 44 -0.02 -13.77 -1.24
N PHE A 45 1.00 -12.93 -1.06
CA PHE A 45 1.86 -12.92 0.12
C PHE A 45 2.05 -11.49 0.64
N GLY A 46 2.49 -11.39 1.88
CA GLY A 46 3.05 -10.17 2.47
C GLY A 46 4.50 -10.43 2.86
N GLY A 47 5.41 -9.62 2.34
CA GLY A 47 6.84 -9.64 2.66
C GLY A 47 7.38 -8.24 2.92
N ALA A 48 8.65 -8.02 2.62
CA ALA A 48 9.35 -6.75 2.76
C ALA A 48 8.70 -5.61 1.99
N ILE A 49 8.27 -5.83 0.74
CA ILE A 49 7.60 -4.79 -0.07
C ILE A 49 6.34 -4.31 0.65
N LYS A 50 5.49 -5.25 1.08
CA LYS A 50 4.25 -4.94 1.78
C LYS A 50 4.52 -4.28 3.13
N ASN A 51 5.50 -4.78 3.90
CA ASN A 51 5.88 -4.25 5.20
C ASN A 51 6.35 -2.79 5.07
N MET A 52 7.25 -2.49 4.14
CA MET A 52 7.69 -1.12 3.89
C MET A 52 6.54 -0.23 3.43
N SER A 53 5.75 -0.72 2.48
CA SER A 53 4.62 0.02 1.93
C SER A 53 3.61 0.41 3.02
N MET A 54 3.05 -0.59 3.72
CA MET A 54 2.02 -0.38 4.74
C MET A 54 2.59 0.14 6.06
N GLY A 55 3.83 -0.18 6.40
CA GLY A 55 4.47 0.24 7.65
C GLY A 55 4.73 1.73 7.71
N PHE A 56 5.22 2.31 6.61
CA PHE A 56 5.51 3.74 6.52
C PHE A 56 4.29 4.58 6.12
N ALA A 57 3.35 4.01 5.36
CA ALA A 57 2.15 4.71 4.89
C ALA A 57 1.33 5.34 6.03
N SER A 58 0.95 6.60 5.85
CA SER A 58 -0.04 7.26 6.71
C SER A 58 -1.40 6.53 6.63
N ARG A 59 -2.33 6.83 7.54
CA ARG A 59 -3.71 6.31 7.44
C ARG A 59 -4.36 6.66 6.11
N ALA A 60 -4.15 7.90 5.65
CA ALA A 60 -4.61 8.35 4.35
C ALA A 60 -3.96 7.50 3.25
N GLN A 61 -2.62 7.32 3.26
CA GLN A 61 -1.88 6.50 2.28
C GLN A 61 -2.30 5.02 2.27
N LYS A 62 -2.71 4.46 3.41
CA LYS A 62 -3.25 3.10 3.51
C LYS A 62 -4.61 2.97 2.85
N GLN A 63 -5.55 3.84 3.22
CA GLN A 63 -6.84 3.92 2.53
C GLN A 63 -6.63 4.07 1.03
N ARG A 64 -5.57 4.79 0.74
CA ARG A 64 -5.12 5.08 -0.57
C ARG A 64 -4.81 3.84 -1.43
N MET A 65 -4.00 2.93 -0.93
CA MET A 65 -3.72 1.71 -1.68
C MET A 65 -4.96 0.83 -1.93
N HIS A 66 -5.96 0.85 -1.04
CA HIS A 66 -7.12 -0.08 -1.07
C HIS A 66 -8.35 0.44 -1.81
N SER A 67 -8.29 1.61 -2.43
CA SER A 67 -9.45 2.17 -3.12
C SER A 67 -9.11 2.89 -4.41
N ASP A 68 -10.07 2.90 -5.32
CA ASP A 68 -10.08 3.86 -6.41
C ASP A 68 -10.79 5.12 -5.91
N TYR A 69 -10.09 6.22 -6.08
CA TYR A 69 -10.04 7.30 -5.11
C TYR A 69 -11.08 8.38 -5.23
N HIS A 70 -12.26 7.93 -5.52
CA HIS A 70 -13.24 8.82 -6.08
C HIS A 70 -14.44 8.79 -5.14
N PRO A 71 -14.73 9.92 -4.48
CA PRO A 71 -15.84 9.99 -3.56
C PRO A 71 -17.14 9.72 -4.32
N VAL A 72 -17.86 8.68 -3.92
CA VAL A 72 -19.19 8.40 -4.44
C VAL A 72 -20.21 9.06 -3.53
N LEU A 73 -20.93 10.04 -4.07
CA LEU A 73 -21.90 10.84 -3.32
C LEU A 73 -23.28 10.18 -3.28
N ASN A 74 -23.75 9.86 -2.08
CA ASN A 74 -25.15 9.56 -1.83
C ASN A 74 -25.94 10.86 -1.63
N LYS A 75 -26.61 11.31 -2.70
CA LYS A 75 -27.44 12.53 -2.69
C LYS A 75 -28.56 12.52 -1.65
N LYS A 76 -29.06 11.34 -1.25
CA LYS A 76 -30.14 11.24 -0.24
C LYS A 76 -29.67 11.59 1.18
N LYS A 77 -28.37 11.42 1.46
CA LYS A 77 -27.77 11.73 2.76
C LYS A 77 -27.07 13.09 2.80
N CYS A 78 -26.67 13.63 1.65
CA CYS A 78 -25.89 14.85 1.60
C CYS A 78 -26.74 16.09 1.94
N THR A 79 -26.34 16.81 2.98
CA THR A 79 -26.94 18.09 3.40
C THR A 79 -26.38 19.31 2.68
N ARG A 80 -25.41 19.12 1.77
CA ARG A 80 -24.73 20.19 1.02
C ARG A 80 -23.96 21.17 1.92
N CYS A 81 -23.46 20.68 3.07
CA CYS A 81 -22.74 21.50 4.06
C CYS A 81 -21.38 22.05 3.60
N GLY A 82 -20.81 21.54 2.50
CA GLY A 82 -19.55 22.05 1.92
C GLY A 82 -18.24 21.60 2.59
N VAL A 83 -18.28 20.92 3.75
CA VAL A 83 -17.08 20.43 4.47
C VAL A 83 -16.11 19.64 3.57
N CYS A 84 -16.65 18.83 2.66
CA CYS A 84 -15.86 18.06 1.69
C CYS A 84 -15.03 18.93 0.73
N ALA A 85 -15.52 20.11 0.35
CA ALA A 85 -14.81 21.08 -0.48
C ALA A 85 -13.77 21.86 0.33
N GLU A 86 -14.13 22.25 1.56
CA GLU A 86 -13.25 22.98 2.48
C GLU A 86 -11.99 22.19 2.83
N ILE A 87 -12.12 20.91 3.15
CA ILE A 87 -10.98 20.08 3.53
C ILE A 87 -10.13 19.61 2.34
N CYS A 88 -10.56 19.83 1.09
CA CYS A 88 -9.91 19.25 -0.07
C CYS A 88 -8.57 19.94 -0.37
N PRO A 89 -7.42 19.28 -0.17
CA PRO A 89 -6.12 19.94 -0.26
C PRO A 89 -5.73 20.31 -1.69
N THR A 90 -6.38 19.73 -2.69
CA THR A 90 -6.09 19.96 -4.12
C THR A 90 -7.19 20.75 -4.84
N GLY A 91 -8.24 21.16 -4.11
CA GLY A 91 -9.43 21.79 -4.72
C GLY A 91 -10.17 20.88 -5.69
N ALA A 92 -10.01 19.56 -5.57
CA ALA A 92 -10.72 18.58 -6.38
C ALA A 92 -12.21 18.50 -6.03
N ALA A 93 -12.58 18.76 -4.77
CA ALA A 93 -13.96 18.87 -4.34
C ALA A 93 -14.38 20.35 -4.35
N THR A 94 -15.48 20.66 -5.01
CA THR A 94 -16.04 22.02 -5.05
C THR A 94 -17.55 21.98 -4.82
N ILE A 95 -18.14 23.08 -4.36
CA ILE A 95 -19.58 23.19 -4.17
C ILE A 95 -20.02 24.61 -4.58
N ALA A 96 -21.03 24.70 -5.45
CA ALA A 96 -21.69 25.96 -5.78
C ALA A 96 -22.85 26.20 -4.80
N THR A 97 -23.27 27.46 -4.64
CA THR A 97 -24.36 27.83 -3.73
C THR A 97 -25.62 27.01 -4.03
N SER A 98 -26.13 26.31 -3.01
CA SER A 98 -27.32 25.45 -3.07
C SER A 98 -27.23 24.18 -3.94
N ASP A 99 -26.06 23.84 -4.50
CA ASP A 99 -25.87 22.62 -5.30
C ASP A 99 -25.20 21.48 -4.50
N TYR A 100 -25.17 20.27 -5.06
CA TYR A 100 -24.37 19.16 -4.54
C TYR A 100 -22.88 19.38 -4.84
N PRO A 101 -21.99 18.86 -3.99
CA PRO A 101 -20.56 18.91 -4.25
C PRO A 101 -20.20 18.10 -5.50
N THR A 102 -19.27 18.65 -6.29
CA THR A 102 -18.69 18.04 -7.49
C THR A 102 -17.23 17.66 -7.21
N TYR A 103 -16.75 16.62 -7.90
CA TYR A 103 -15.42 16.06 -7.69
C TYR A 103 -14.67 15.90 -9.01
N ASP A 104 -13.64 16.73 -9.21
CA ASP A 104 -12.70 16.59 -10.32
C ASP A 104 -11.73 15.45 -10.00
N LEU A 105 -12.00 14.28 -10.59
CA LEU A 105 -11.21 13.08 -10.36
C LEU A 105 -9.78 13.20 -10.91
N LYS A 106 -9.52 14.12 -11.85
CA LYS A 106 -8.16 14.38 -12.35
C LYS A 106 -7.32 15.16 -11.34
N LYS A 107 -7.95 15.99 -10.51
CA LYS A 107 -7.29 16.71 -9.41
C LYS A 107 -7.31 15.94 -8.10
N CYS A 108 -8.19 14.94 -7.98
CA CYS A 108 -8.33 14.14 -6.77
C CYS A 108 -7.10 13.27 -6.55
N ILE A 109 -6.37 13.51 -5.45
CA ILE A 109 -5.22 12.67 -5.06
C ILE A 109 -5.63 11.45 -4.23
N GLY A 110 -6.91 11.34 -3.91
CA GLY A 110 -7.43 10.20 -3.17
C GLY A 110 -7.17 10.17 -1.68
N CYS A 111 -6.83 11.30 -1.07
CA CYS A 111 -6.57 11.36 0.38
C CYS A 111 -7.75 10.93 1.27
N ALA A 112 -8.96 10.75 0.70
CA ALA A 112 -10.20 10.36 1.37
C ALA A 112 -10.62 11.26 2.55
N GLN A 113 -10.02 12.45 2.69
CA GLN A 113 -10.35 13.41 3.74
C GLN A 113 -11.81 13.86 3.66
N CYS A 114 -12.32 14.14 2.46
CA CYS A 114 -13.72 14.49 2.26
C CYS A 114 -14.67 13.39 2.76
N ILE A 115 -14.28 12.13 2.59
CA ILE A 115 -15.07 10.97 3.00
C ILE A 115 -15.03 10.83 4.52
N ALA A 116 -13.83 10.87 5.11
CA ALA A 116 -13.62 10.76 6.55
C ALA A 116 -14.28 11.91 7.34
N MET A 117 -14.33 13.11 6.76
CA MET A 117 -14.87 14.32 7.41
C MET A 117 -16.35 14.57 7.09
N CYS A 118 -17.00 13.72 6.30
CA CYS A 118 -18.41 13.90 5.97
C CYS A 118 -19.29 13.62 7.19
N PRO A 119 -19.97 14.62 7.79
CA PRO A 119 -20.74 14.41 9.03
C PRO A 119 -21.93 13.48 8.83
N GLU A 120 -22.50 13.46 7.61
CA GLU A 120 -23.66 12.64 7.25
C GLU A 120 -23.29 11.24 6.74
N MET A 121 -21.98 10.93 6.66
CA MET A 121 -21.47 9.72 5.97
C MET A 121 -22.10 9.54 4.57
N ALA A 122 -22.35 10.67 3.89
CA ALA A 122 -22.96 10.71 2.57
C ALA A 122 -21.97 10.36 1.45
N LEU A 123 -20.67 10.35 1.76
CA LEU A 123 -19.60 9.96 0.86
C LEU A 123 -19.13 8.55 1.17
N GLN A 124 -18.94 7.77 0.12
CA GLN A 124 -18.39 6.42 0.22
C GLN A 124 -17.20 6.25 -0.69
N ILE A 125 -16.34 5.32 -0.27
CA ILE A 125 -15.19 4.87 -1.04
C ILE A 125 -15.68 3.81 -2.02
N PHE A 126 -15.31 3.93 -3.29
CA PHE A 126 -15.52 2.86 -4.25
C PHE A 126 -14.42 1.81 -4.06
N TRP A 127 -14.80 0.69 -3.44
CA TRP A 127 -13.88 -0.40 -3.08
C TRP A 127 -13.67 -1.44 -4.18
N ASN A 128 -14.19 -1.21 -5.39
CA ASN A 128 -14.03 -2.14 -6.51
C ASN A 128 -12.73 -1.83 -7.28
N SER A 129 -11.60 -2.13 -6.66
CA SER A 129 -10.28 -1.97 -7.27
C SER A 129 -9.74 -3.31 -7.79
N ASP A 130 -9.22 -3.31 -9.02
CA ASP A 130 -8.47 -4.42 -9.58
C ASP A 130 -7.27 -4.78 -8.67
N MET A 131 -7.09 -6.07 -8.39
CA MET A 131 -6.00 -6.58 -7.54
C MET A 131 -4.62 -6.22 -8.10
N THR A 132 -4.51 -6.12 -9.42
CA THR A 132 -3.33 -5.65 -10.15
C THR A 132 -3.02 -4.20 -9.79
N VAL A 133 -4.03 -3.33 -9.82
CA VAL A 133 -3.91 -1.90 -9.47
C VAL A 133 -3.54 -1.73 -8.00
N PHE A 134 -4.14 -2.54 -7.10
CA PHE A 134 -3.75 -2.55 -5.69
C PHE A 134 -2.26 -2.89 -5.52
N GLN A 135 -1.80 -3.95 -6.19
CA GLN A 135 -0.40 -4.38 -6.13
C GLN A 135 0.56 -3.33 -6.70
N GLU A 136 0.20 -2.65 -7.79
CA GLU A 136 0.97 -1.54 -8.33
C GLU A 136 1.09 -0.39 -7.31
N LYS A 137 -0.02 0.06 -6.73
CA LYS A 137 -0.06 1.09 -5.68
C LYS A 137 0.78 0.70 -4.45
N LEU A 138 0.74 -0.59 -4.05
CA LEU A 138 1.56 -1.14 -2.97
C LEU A 138 3.05 -0.97 -3.29
N VAL A 139 3.46 -1.35 -4.50
CA VAL A 139 4.84 -1.29 -4.99
C VAL A 139 5.32 0.16 -5.13
N GLU A 140 4.51 1.08 -5.67
CA GLU A 140 4.87 2.50 -5.76
C GLU A 140 5.15 3.13 -4.39
N THR A 141 4.31 2.80 -3.41
CA THR A 141 4.47 3.29 -2.03
C THR A 141 5.78 2.77 -1.42
N ALA A 142 6.09 1.49 -1.59
CA ALA A 142 7.37 0.92 -1.15
C ALA A 142 8.57 1.56 -1.87
N ALA A 143 8.46 1.76 -3.19
CA ALA A 143 9.51 2.37 -4.01
C ALA A 143 9.79 3.83 -3.60
N ALA A 144 8.75 4.60 -3.30
CA ALA A 144 8.88 5.98 -2.83
C ALA A 144 9.66 6.06 -1.51
N VAL A 145 9.36 5.16 -0.57
CA VAL A 145 10.11 5.04 0.69
C VAL A 145 11.55 4.58 0.43
N TRP A 146 11.74 3.59 -0.44
CA TRP A 146 13.06 3.03 -0.74
C TRP A 146 14.04 4.05 -1.30
N LYS A 147 13.57 4.99 -2.14
CA LYS A 147 14.39 6.12 -2.64
C LYS A 147 15.08 6.90 -1.52
N ILE A 148 14.48 6.94 -0.33
CA ILE A 148 14.98 7.69 0.83
C ILE A 148 15.89 6.83 1.72
N ILE A 149 15.57 5.54 1.89
CA ILE A 149 16.19 4.71 2.94
C ILE A 149 17.25 3.72 2.44
N LYS A 150 17.31 3.46 1.13
CA LYS A 150 18.10 2.37 0.52
C LYS A 150 19.55 2.23 1.03
N ASP A 151 20.26 3.34 1.23
CA ASP A 151 21.71 3.32 1.52
C ASP A 151 22.04 3.00 2.99
N LYS A 152 21.02 2.91 3.86
CA LYS A 152 21.16 2.66 5.29
C LYS A 152 20.18 1.59 5.80
N THR A 153 19.77 0.69 4.92
CA THR A 153 18.73 -0.31 5.22
C THR A 153 19.23 -1.74 5.04
N ILE A 154 18.92 -2.59 6.00
CA ILE A 154 18.93 -4.05 5.84
C ILE A 154 17.49 -4.57 5.80
N VAL A 155 17.26 -5.66 5.06
CA VAL A 155 15.95 -6.29 4.90
C VAL A 155 16.04 -7.74 5.37
N ILE A 156 15.09 -8.16 6.19
CA ILE A 156 14.99 -9.51 6.72
C ILE A 156 13.53 -9.97 6.63
N ASN A 157 13.30 -11.11 5.99
CA ASN A 157 12.03 -11.83 6.06
C ASN A 157 12.17 -13.02 7.02
N SER A 158 11.20 -13.14 7.92
CA SER A 158 10.96 -14.30 8.77
C SER A 158 9.99 -15.23 8.06
N LEU A 159 10.44 -16.44 7.74
CA LEU A 159 9.65 -17.52 7.15
C LEU A 159 9.30 -18.52 8.25
N LEU A 160 8.66 -18.03 9.30
CA LEU A 160 8.28 -18.80 10.49
C LEU A 160 6.78 -18.67 10.66
N ASN A 161 6.08 -19.71 11.09
CA ASN A 161 4.64 -19.71 11.33
C ASN A 161 3.86 -19.15 10.13
N ILE A 162 4.13 -19.68 8.94
CA ILE A 162 3.58 -19.20 7.67
C ILE A 162 2.07 -19.51 7.63
N THR A 163 1.23 -18.48 7.74
CA THR A 163 -0.23 -18.61 7.78
C THR A 163 -0.93 -18.17 6.50
N VAL A 164 -2.20 -18.57 6.35
CA VAL A 164 -3.09 -18.15 5.25
C VAL A 164 -3.14 -16.63 5.10
N GLU A 165 -3.29 -15.91 6.20
CA GLU A 165 -3.51 -14.46 6.17
C GLU A 165 -2.41 -13.67 6.87
N CYS A 166 -2.35 -12.40 6.49
CA CYS A 166 -1.39 -11.45 7.02
C CYS A 166 -1.61 -11.14 8.51
N ASP A 167 -0.56 -10.75 9.25
CA ASP A 167 -0.67 -10.37 10.67
C ASP A 167 -1.58 -9.15 10.91
N CYS A 168 -1.95 -8.44 9.85
CA CYS A 168 -2.90 -7.33 9.96
C CYS A 168 -4.35 -7.83 10.12
N LEU A 169 -4.64 -9.09 9.78
CA LEU A 169 -5.97 -9.67 9.92
C LEU A 169 -6.12 -10.27 11.33
N PRO A 170 -7.08 -9.80 12.15
CA PRO A 170 -7.25 -10.32 13.50
C PRO A 170 -7.75 -11.76 13.48
N GLY A 171 -7.30 -12.56 14.45
CA GLY A 171 -7.73 -13.95 14.62
C GLY A 171 -6.58 -14.95 14.55
N LYS A 172 -6.91 -16.24 14.73
CA LYS A 172 -5.97 -17.35 14.55
C LYS A 172 -6.07 -17.83 13.11
N ASN A 173 -5.07 -17.48 12.31
CA ASN A 173 -4.99 -17.91 10.92
C ASN A 173 -4.33 -19.29 10.85
N PRO A 174 -4.85 -20.25 10.06
CA PRO A 174 -4.23 -21.56 9.91
C PRO A 174 -2.81 -21.46 9.36
N VAL A 175 -1.91 -22.28 9.88
CA VAL A 175 -0.56 -22.47 9.34
C VAL A 175 -0.65 -23.33 8.08
N ILE A 176 0.05 -22.92 7.02
CA ILE A 176 -0.01 -23.55 5.69
C ILE A 176 1.34 -24.09 5.21
N HIS A 177 2.43 -23.78 5.91
CA HIS A 177 3.76 -24.25 5.57
C HIS A 177 4.65 -24.34 6.82
N GLU A 178 5.66 -25.22 6.78
CA GLU A 178 6.67 -25.35 7.82
C GLU A 178 7.63 -24.15 7.88
N ASP A 179 8.33 -24.04 9.00
CA ASP A 179 9.30 -22.97 9.24
C ASP A 179 10.55 -23.16 8.39
N MET A 180 10.93 -22.12 7.65
CA MET A 180 12.12 -22.10 6.77
C MET A 180 13.21 -21.14 7.28
N GLY A 181 13.05 -20.61 8.49
CA GLY A 181 14.02 -19.72 9.14
C GLY A 181 13.91 -18.27 8.70
N PHE A 182 15.05 -17.65 8.39
CA PHE A 182 15.15 -16.24 8.03
C PHE A 182 15.94 -16.08 6.74
N ILE A 183 15.55 -15.09 5.93
CA ILE A 183 16.31 -14.66 4.77
C ILE A 183 16.56 -13.15 4.87
N GLY A 184 17.81 -12.77 4.61
CA GLY A 184 18.26 -11.39 4.67
C GLY A 184 18.82 -10.89 3.34
N GLY A 185 18.83 -9.58 3.16
CA GLY A 185 19.44 -8.92 2.01
C GLY A 185 19.44 -7.41 2.12
N TYR A 186 19.85 -6.75 1.05
CA TYR A 186 19.97 -5.29 0.96
C TYR A 186 18.95 -4.65 0.03
N HIS A 187 17.95 -5.41 -0.42
CA HIS A 187 16.88 -4.88 -1.26
C HIS A 187 15.60 -5.71 -1.04
N PRO A 188 14.42 -5.08 -0.90
CA PRO A 188 13.17 -5.79 -0.60
C PRO A 188 12.74 -6.76 -1.70
N VAL A 189 12.81 -6.34 -2.98
CA VAL A 189 12.41 -7.17 -4.13
C VAL A 189 13.09 -8.55 -4.20
N PRO A 190 14.43 -8.68 -4.21
CA PRO A 190 15.07 -10.01 -4.24
C PRO A 190 14.83 -10.81 -2.95
N VAL A 191 14.69 -10.16 -1.79
CA VAL A 191 14.39 -10.86 -0.53
C VAL A 191 12.99 -11.49 -0.59
N ASP A 192 11.99 -10.76 -1.10
CA ASP A 192 10.64 -11.30 -1.31
C ASP A 192 10.61 -12.39 -2.38
N ALA A 193 11.34 -12.20 -3.49
CA ALA A 193 11.43 -13.20 -4.57
C ALA A 193 12.07 -14.52 -4.09
N GLU A 194 13.16 -14.45 -3.32
CA GLU A 194 13.80 -15.65 -2.78
C GLU A 194 12.97 -16.26 -1.66
N SER A 195 12.26 -15.45 -0.86
CA SER A 195 11.28 -15.97 0.13
C SER A 195 10.21 -16.81 -0.57
N LEU A 196 9.63 -16.30 -1.66
CA LEU A 196 8.60 -17.01 -2.42
C LEU A 196 9.15 -18.28 -3.09
N LYS A 197 10.39 -18.23 -3.58
CA LYS A 197 11.08 -19.40 -4.14
C LYS A 197 11.34 -20.48 -3.09
N MET A 198 11.70 -20.09 -1.86
CA MET A 198 11.94 -21.02 -0.75
C MET A 198 10.65 -21.69 -0.27
N THR A 199 9.53 -20.96 -0.20
CA THR A 199 8.25 -21.48 0.29
C THR A 199 7.44 -22.20 -0.79
N GLY A 200 7.69 -21.90 -2.06
CA GLY A 200 6.75 -22.20 -3.15
C GLY A 200 5.63 -21.18 -3.23
N ALA A 201 5.23 -20.79 -4.45
CA ALA A 201 4.06 -19.92 -4.64
C ALA A 201 2.75 -20.70 -4.55
N ASP A 202 2.79 -21.98 -4.92
CA ASP A 202 1.66 -22.90 -5.01
C ASP A 202 0.92 -23.06 -3.68
N ILE A 203 1.65 -23.04 -2.56
CA ILE A 203 1.07 -23.13 -1.22
C ILE A 203 0.15 -21.94 -0.90
N PHE A 204 0.49 -20.75 -1.41
CA PHE A 204 -0.32 -19.55 -1.25
C PHE A 204 -1.43 -19.51 -2.31
N GLU A 205 -1.14 -19.89 -3.55
CA GLU A 205 -2.13 -19.92 -4.64
C GLU A 205 -3.27 -20.88 -4.34
N LYS A 206 -2.99 -21.98 -3.63
CA LYS A 206 -3.99 -22.94 -3.17
C LYS A 206 -5.00 -22.33 -2.20
N VAL A 207 -4.57 -21.42 -1.32
CA VAL A 207 -5.45 -20.77 -0.34
C VAL A 207 -6.00 -19.42 -0.82
N HIS A 208 -5.33 -18.81 -1.81
CA HIS A 208 -5.66 -17.53 -2.44
C HIS A 208 -5.63 -17.65 -3.97
N PRO A 209 -6.61 -18.34 -4.58
CA PRO A 209 -6.61 -18.60 -6.01
C PRO A 209 -6.88 -17.34 -6.83
N GLY A 210 -6.23 -17.23 -7.99
CA GLY A 210 -6.50 -16.17 -8.98
C GLY A 210 -5.87 -14.81 -8.69
N ILE A 211 -5.00 -14.70 -7.69
CA ILE A 211 -4.28 -13.44 -7.41
C ILE A 211 -3.14 -13.25 -8.43
N PRO A 212 -3.08 -12.11 -9.16
CA PRO A 212 -2.03 -11.85 -10.15
C PRO A 212 -0.72 -11.36 -9.50
N TRP A 213 -0.15 -12.14 -8.59
CA TRP A 213 0.95 -11.73 -7.69
C TRP A 213 2.25 -11.37 -8.40
N GLN A 214 2.50 -11.96 -9.58
CA GLN A 214 3.66 -11.67 -10.43
C GLN A 214 3.69 -10.19 -10.82
N ARG A 215 2.55 -9.49 -10.75
CA ARG A 215 2.48 -8.06 -11.01
C ARG A 215 3.40 -7.27 -10.10
N GLN A 216 3.53 -7.64 -8.83
CA GLN A 216 4.42 -6.94 -7.90
C GLN A 216 5.86 -6.87 -8.42
N PHE A 217 6.39 -8.00 -8.92
CA PHE A 217 7.77 -8.09 -9.41
C PHE A 217 7.95 -7.44 -10.78
N THR A 218 7.03 -7.70 -11.71
CA THR A 218 7.08 -7.09 -13.06
C THR A 218 6.98 -5.57 -12.97
N TYR A 219 6.05 -5.06 -12.17
CA TYR A 219 5.87 -3.63 -11.99
C TYR A 219 7.05 -2.96 -11.25
N ALA A 220 7.62 -3.64 -10.24
CA ALA A 220 8.83 -3.16 -9.58
C ALA A 220 9.99 -2.97 -10.58
N ARG A 221 10.12 -3.86 -11.57
CA ARG A 221 11.10 -3.68 -12.67
C ARG A 221 10.75 -2.50 -13.57
N GLU A 222 9.49 -2.37 -13.99
CA GLU A 222 9.01 -1.27 -14.85
C GLU A 222 9.32 0.11 -14.25
N ILE A 223 9.16 0.28 -12.95
CA ILE A 223 9.38 1.58 -12.27
C ILE A 223 10.81 1.77 -11.74
N GLY A 224 11.73 0.84 -12.03
CA GLY A 224 13.12 0.90 -11.56
C GLY A 224 13.30 0.65 -10.05
N PHE A 225 12.33 -0.01 -9.40
CA PHE A 225 12.39 -0.48 -8.01
C PHE A 225 12.89 -1.94 -7.92
N SER A 226 13.78 -2.34 -8.82
CA SER A 226 14.48 -3.62 -8.75
C SER A 226 15.97 -3.37 -8.90
N PRO A 227 16.85 -4.14 -8.22
CA PRO A 227 18.29 -4.03 -8.47
C PRO A 227 18.61 -4.34 -9.93
N ALA A 228 19.67 -3.73 -10.44
CA ALA A 228 20.10 -3.85 -11.85
C ALA A 228 20.58 -5.25 -12.25
N ARG A 229 20.82 -6.16 -11.30
CA ARG A 229 21.14 -7.56 -11.59
C ARG A 229 19.85 -8.34 -11.83
N ASN A 230 19.72 -8.89 -13.04
CA ASN A 230 18.60 -9.74 -13.45
C ASN A 230 18.32 -10.81 -12.41
N ILE A 231 17.18 -10.70 -11.72
CA ILE A 231 16.57 -11.83 -11.02
C ILE A 231 15.95 -12.69 -12.13
N THR A 232 16.75 -13.59 -12.71
CA THR A 232 16.26 -14.58 -13.67
C THR A 232 15.40 -15.59 -12.90
N GLY A 233 14.09 -15.56 -13.07
CA GLY A 233 13.21 -16.55 -12.43
C GLY A 233 11.72 -16.20 -12.29
N PHE A 234 11.31 -14.95 -12.53
CA PHE A 234 9.89 -14.53 -12.45
C PHE A 234 9.58 -13.40 -13.43
#